data_AF-A0A9E2RAB3-F1
#
_entry.id   AF-A0A9E2RAB3-F1
#
_cell.length_a   1.000
_cell.length_b   1.000
_cell.length_c   1.000
_cell.angle_alpha   90.00
_cell.angle_beta   90.00
_cell.angle_gamma   90.00
#
_symmetry.space_group_name_H-M   'P 1'
#
loop_
_entity.id
_entity.type
_entity.pdbx_description
1 polymer ?
#
loop_
_entity_poly.entity_id
_entity_poly.type
_entity_poly.pdbx_seq_one_letter_code
_entity_poly.pdbx_strand_id
1 'polypeptide(L)'
;MALATVLPELFSGSTPLPAFVLNPGLLFLLFLGYGVAVLLVREVAVRCRVGLAGLFVLGLGYSILNEGLLARTLIRQTGLPVPLYDRFGYLGGISLPWTAGIGTWHACASVWFPILLTHHLFPQFRATPWLR
;
A
#
# COMPACT_ATOMS: atom_id res chain seq x y z
N MET A 1 -1.24 -6.58 11.02
CA MET A 1 -0.56 -6.17 9.76
C MET A 1 0.80 -5.50 10.00
N ALA A 2 1.56 -5.92 11.02
CA ALA A 2 2.89 -5.35 11.26
C ALA A 2 3.86 -5.54 10.07
N LEU A 3 3.71 -6.64 9.32
CA LEU A 3 4.45 -6.86 8.08
C LEU A 3 4.18 -5.75 7.04
N ALA A 4 2.93 -5.31 6.90
CA ALA A 4 2.60 -4.23 5.97
C ALA A 4 3.20 -2.87 6.38
N THR A 5 3.47 -2.65 7.67
CA THR A 5 4.12 -1.41 8.15
C THR A 5 5.53 -1.22 7.59
N VAL A 6 6.25 -2.31 7.33
CA VAL A 6 7.70 -2.26 7.02
C VAL A 6 7.99 -2.70 5.58
N LEU A 7 7.37 -3.78 5.13
CA LEU A 7 7.69 -4.40 3.84
C LEU A 7 7.58 -3.46 2.63
N PRO A 8 6.56 -2.59 2.50
CA PRO A 8 6.42 -1.74 1.33
C PRO A 8 7.59 -0.77 1.16
N GLU A 9 7.95 -0.10 2.24
CA GLU A 9 9.06 0.84 2.32
C GLU A 9 10.44 0.17 2.19
N LEU A 10 10.54 -1.08 2.66
CA LEU A 10 11.75 -1.88 2.47
C LEU A 10 11.90 -2.33 1.02
N PHE A 11 10.82 -2.72 0.35
CA PHE A 11 10.83 -3.14 -1.05
C PHE A 11 11.07 -1.99 -2.02
N SER A 12 10.53 -0.80 -1.74
CA SER A 12 10.83 0.41 -2.52
C SER A 12 12.24 0.94 -2.24
N GLY A 13 12.84 0.59 -1.10
CA GLY A 13 14.11 1.15 -0.64
C GLY A 13 14.00 2.62 -0.22
N SER A 14 12.78 3.14 -0.02
CA SER A 14 12.55 4.56 0.34
C SER A 14 12.89 4.86 1.79
N THR A 15 12.78 3.88 2.69
CA THR A 15 13.14 4.03 4.10
C THR A 15 14.34 3.15 4.46
N PRO A 16 15.48 3.73 4.87
CA PRO A 16 16.63 2.96 5.35
C PRO A 16 16.32 2.16 6.62
N LEU A 17 16.90 0.96 6.76
CA LEU A 17 16.70 0.09 7.93
C LEU A 17 16.89 0.80 9.29
N PRO A 18 17.93 1.64 9.51
CA PRO A 18 18.09 2.33 10.78
C PRO A 18 16.94 3.29 11.10
N ALA A 19 16.29 3.87 10.09
CA ALA A 19 15.23 4.86 10.29
C ALA A 19 13.98 4.27 10.95
N PHE A 20 13.68 2.98 10.74
CA PHE A 20 12.56 2.30 11.39
C PHE A 20 12.74 2.19 12.91
N VAL A 21 13.99 2.09 13.39
CA VAL A 21 14.30 1.89 14.82
C VAL A 21 14.61 3.22 15.50
N LEU A 22 15.37 4.08 14.82
CA LEU A 22 15.87 5.34 15.38
C LEU A 22 14.82 6.47 15.30
N ASN A 23 13.78 6.32 14.48
CA ASN A 23 12.72 7.32 14.35
C ASN A 23 11.34 6.72 14.68
N PRO A 24 10.94 6.71 15.97
CA PRO A 24 9.65 6.16 16.38
C PRO A 24 8.46 6.93 15.78
N GLY A 25 8.62 8.24 15.50
CA GLY A 25 7.59 9.04 14.85
C GLY A 25 7.33 8.58 13.42
N LEU A 26 8.40 8.30 12.65
CA LEU A 26 8.29 7.71 11.31
C LEU A 26 7.62 6.34 11.37
N LEU A 27 8.06 5.46 12.26
CA LEU A 27 7.48 4.13 12.41
C LEU A 27 5.97 4.20 12.72
N PHE A 28 5.57 5.16 13.57
CA PHE A 28 4.16 5.40 13.87
C PHE A 28 3.37 5.86 12.64
N LEU A 29 3.92 6.78 11.84
CA LEU A 29 3.28 7.22 10.59
C LEU A 29 3.15 6.07 9.58
N LEU A 30 4.18 5.24 9.42
CA LEU A 30 4.14 4.05 8.57
C LEU A 30 3.14 3.02 9.09
N PHE A 31 3.02 2.88 10.41
CA PHE A 31 2.01 2.02 11.00
C PHE A 31 0.60 2.50 10.68
N LEU A 32 0.34 3.81 10.71
CA LEU A 32 -0.95 4.36 10.31
C LEU A 32 -1.20 4.25 8.80
N GLY A 33 -0.23 4.67 7.98
CA GLY A 33 -0.36 4.75 6.52
C GLY A 33 -0.38 3.39 5.81
N TYR A 34 0.34 2.41 6.34
CA TYR A 34 0.36 1.05 5.79
C TYR A 34 -0.27 0.04 6.74
N GLY A 35 0.21 -0.08 7.98
CA GLY A 35 -0.20 -1.15 8.91
C GLY A 35 -1.72 -1.17 9.17
N VAL A 36 -2.29 -0.04 9.57
CA VAL A 36 -3.72 0.10 9.86
C VAL A 36 -4.55 0.08 8.58
N ALA A 37 -4.14 0.83 7.55
CA ALA A 37 -4.87 0.88 6.29
C ALA A 37 -4.99 -0.50 5.62
N VAL A 38 -3.89 -1.26 5.56
CA VAL A 38 -3.87 -2.62 4.98
C VAL A 38 -4.63 -3.60 5.88
N LEU A 39 -4.63 -3.40 7.19
CA LEU A 39 -5.49 -4.17 8.09
C LEU A 39 -6.97 -3.98 7.73
N LEU A 40 -7.41 -2.73 7.53
CA LEU A 40 -8.81 -2.44 7.15
C LEU A 40 -9.16 -3.06 5.79
N VAL A 41 -8.26 -2.95 4.80
CA VAL A 41 -8.43 -3.61 3.50
C VAL A 41 -8.62 -5.13 3.67
N ARG A 42 -7.79 -5.75 4.52
CA ARG A 42 -7.87 -7.17 4.82
C ARG A 42 -9.18 -7.54 5.54
N GLU A 43 -9.65 -6.73 6.48
CA GLU A 43 -10.90 -6.97 7.19
C GLU A 43 -12.11 -6.87 6.25
N VAL A 44 -12.13 -5.89 5.35
CA VAL A 44 -13.14 -5.79 4.29
C VAL A 44 -13.07 -7.04 3.40
N ALA A 45 -11.88 -7.44 2.98
CA ALA A 45 -11.69 -8.60 2.12
C ALA A 45 -12.24 -9.90 2.75
N VAL A 46 -11.97 -10.13 4.04
CA VAL A 46 -12.46 -11.32 4.76
C VAL A 46 -13.96 -11.25 4.99
N ARG A 47 -14.50 -10.11 5.43
CA ARG A 47 -15.94 -9.94 5.72
C ARG A 47 -16.78 -10.05 4.44
N CYS A 48 -16.30 -9.52 3.34
CA CYS A 48 -16.95 -9.59 2.03
C CYS A 48 -16.59 -10.86 1.23
N ARG A 49 -15.74 -11.74 1.78
CA ARG A 49 -15.27 -12.99 1.14
C ARG A 49 -14.71 -12.78 -0.27
N VAL A 50 -13.96 -11.70 -0.47
CA VAL A 50 -13.39 -11.38 -1.78
C VAL A 50 -12.21 -12.30 -2.09
N GLY A 51 -12.12 -12.75 -3.34
CA GLY A 51 -10.96 -13.51 -3.83
C GLY A 51 -9.74 -12.62 -4.09
N LEU A 52 -8.67 -13.20 -4.66
CA LEU A 52 -7.42 -12.49 -4.96
C LEU A 52 -7.63 -11.27 -5.87
N ALA A 53 -8.45 -11.40 -6.92
CA ALA A 53 -8.78 -10.29 -7.81
C ALA A 53 -9.50 -9.15 -7.07
N GLY A 54 -10.43 -9.47 -6.17
CA GLY A 54 -11.10 -8.46 -5.34
C GLY A 54 -10.12 -7.78 -4.37
N LEU A 55 -9.20 -8.55 -3.79
CA LEU A 55 -8.14 -8.00 -2.94
C LEU A 55 -7.21 -7.07 -3.73
N PHE A 56 -6.92 -7.37 -5.00
CA PHE A 56 -6.16 -6.49 -5.89
C PHE A 56 -6.89 -5.16 -6.12
N VAL A 57 -8.18 -5.21 -6.42
CA VAL A 57 -9.01 -4.00 -6.60
C VAL A 57 -9.06 -3.18 -5.32
N LEU A 58 -9.18 -3.80 -4.15
CA LEU A 58 -9.06 -3.09 -2.87
C LEU A 58 -7.66 -2.48 -2.69
N GLY A 59 -6.61 -3.15 -3.16
CA GLY A 59 -5.25 -2.63 -3.19
C GLY A 59 -5.06 -1.42 -4.10
N LEU A 60 -5.72 -1.38 -5.25
CA LEU A 60 -5.78 -0.19 -6.10
C LEU A 60 -6.48 0.97 -5.38
N GLY A 61 -7.60 0.69 -4.70
CA GLY A 61 -8.29 1.68 -3.87
C GLY A 61 -7.41 2.21 -2.74
N TYR A 62 -6.64 1.34 -2.08
CA TYR A 62 -5.63 1.73 -1.10
C TYR A 62 -4.56 2.63 -1.71
N SER A 63 -4.06 2.32 -2.91
CA SER A 63 -3.08 3.16 -3.59
C SER A 63 -3.61 4.57 -3.84
N ILE A 64 -4.88 4.72 -4.24
CA ILE A 64 -5.48 6.04 -4.45
C ILE A 64 -5.49 6.83 -3.13
N LEU A 65 -5.79 6.17 -2.00
CA LEU A 65 -5.72 6.80 -0.69
C LEU A 65 -4.27 7.21 -0.34
N ASN A 66 -3.31 6.29 -0.47
CA ASN A 66 -1.92 6.55 -0.10
C ASN A 66 -1.29 7.64 -0.98
N GLU A 67 -1.35 7.47 -2.30
CA GLU A 67 -0.70 8.35 -3.27
C GLU A 67 -1.50 9.62 -3.56
N GLY A 68 -2.83 9.57 -3.41
CA GLY A 68 -3.69 10.73 -3.59
C GLY A 68 -3.70 11.65 -2.37
N LEU A 69 -3.78 11.09 -1.15
CA LEU A 69 -3.93 11.88 0.07
C LEU A 69 -2.60 12.12 0.80
N LEU A 70 -1.82 11.06 1.02
CA LEU A 70 -0.61 11.12 1.85
C LEU A 70 0.57 11.65 1.05
N ALA A 71 0.95 10.97 -0.03
CA ALA A 71 2.12 11.33 -0.84
C ALA A 71 1.80 12.39 -1.92
N ARG A 72 0.52 12.55 -2.28
CA ARG A 72 0.01 13.50 -3.29
C ARG A 72 0.74 13.44 -4.63
N THR A 73 1.18 12.25 -5.04
CA THR A 73 1.95 12.06 -6.28
C THR A 73 1.04 11.95 -7.49
N LEU A 74 -0.23 11.53 -7.34
CA LEU A 74 -1.14 11.31 -8.47
C LEU A 74 -1.40 12.58 -9.29
N ILE A 75 -1.33 13.74 -8.65
CA ILE A 75 -1.56 15.06 -9.27
C ILE A 75 -0.26 15.84 -9.53
N ARG A 76 0.90 15.20 -9.31
CA ARG A 76 2.21 15.83 -9.48
C ARG A 76 2.68 15.71 -10.93
N GLN A 77 3.17 16.82 -11.48
CA GLN A 77 3.69 16.86 -12.86
C GLN A 77 5.20 16.60 -12.96
N THR A 78 5.93 16.89 -11.87
CA THR A 78 7.39 16.77 -11.82
C THR A 78 7.87 16.36 -10.44
N GLY A 79 8.98 15.63 -10.38
CA GLY A 79 9.55 15.14 -9.13
C GLY A 79 8.75 13.96 -8.57
N LEU A 80 8.21 13.12 -9.45
CA LEU A 80 7.75 11.80 -9.08
C LEU A 80 8.94 10.94 -8.62
N PRO A 81 8.71 9.91 -7.77
CA PRO A 81 9.76 8.97 -7.37
C PRO A 81 10.46 8.30 -8.55
N VAL A 82 9.75 8.13 -9.67
CA VAL A 82 10.29 7.61 -10.92
C VAL A 82 10.16 8.68 -12.01
N PRO A 83 11.25 9.41 -12.33
CA PRO A 83 11.21 10.56 -13.25
C PRO A 83 10.72 10.25 -14.67
N LEU A 84 10.73 8.98 -15.08
CA LEU A 84 10.19 8.53 -16.37
C LEU A 84 8.72 8.91 -16.56
N TYR A 85 7.96 9.07 -15.47
CA TYR A 85 6.54 9.42 -15.51
C TYR A 85 6.27 10.93 -15.45
N ASP A 86 7.31 11.76 -15.30
CA ASP A 86 7.14 13.21 -15.27
C ASP A 86 6.68 13.73 -16.63
N ARG A 87 5.77 14.70 -16.61
CA ARG A 87 5.31 15.46 -17.80
C ARG A 87 4.68 14.61 -18.93
N PHE A 88 4.23 13.39 -18.64
CA PHE A 88 3.54 12.54 -19.61
C PHE A 88 2.19 11.96 -19.12
N GLY A 89 1.19 11.95 -20.01
CA GLY A 89 -0.05 11.16 -19.85
C GLY A 89 -1.03 11.65 -18.76
N TYR A 90 -1.48 12.90 -18.82
CA TYR A 90 -2.41 13.44 -17.81
C TYR A 90 -3.85 13.50 -18.29
N LEU A 91 -4.79 13.20 -17.40
CA LEU A 91 -6.22 13.46 -17.58
C LEU A 91 -6.80 14.07 -16.31
N GLY A 92 -7.45 15.24 -16.42
CA GLY A 92 -8.01 15.93 -15.27
C GLY A 92 -6.98 16.31 -14.19
N GLY A 93 -5.70 16.52 -14.59
CA GLY A 93 -4.60 16.80 -13.66
C GLY A 93 -3.98 15.57 -13.00
N ILE A 94 -4.51 14.37 -13.25
CA ILE A 94 -3.99 13.10 -12.73
C ILE A 94 -3.05 12.47 -13.76
N SER A 95 -1.86 12.02 -13.36
CA SER A 95 -0.95 11.24 -14.22
C SER A 95 -1.48 9.82 -14.35
N LEU A 96 -2.04 9.45 -15.50
CA LEU A 96 -2.58 8.10 -15.71
C LEU A 96 -1.49 7.01 -15.71
N PRO A 97 -0.34 7.18 -16.40
CA PRO A 97 0.72 6.18 -16.39
C PRO A 97 1.31 5.96 -15.01
N TRP A 98 1.55 7.04 -14.25
CA TRP A 98 2.02 6.94 -12.87
C TRP A 98 0.97 6.24 -12.00
N THR A 99 -0.30 6.69 -12.06
CA THR A 99 -1.39 6.10 -11.27
C THR A 99 -1.53 4.60 -11.52
N ALA A 100 -1.41 4.15 -12.78
CA ALA A 100 -1.46 2.74 -13.12
C ALA A 100 -0.25 1.97 -12.55
N GLY A 101 0.97 2.51 -12.70
CA GLY A 101 2.20 1.90 -12.23
C GLY A 101 2.27 1.81 -10.70
N ILE A 102 2.10 2.94 -10.02
CA ILE A 102 2.14 3.03 -8.56
C ILE A 102 0.94 2.31 -7.92
N GLY A 103 -0.21 2.35 -8.58
CA GLY A 103 -1.41 1.58 -8.23
C GLY A 103 -1.12 0.10 -8.14
N THR A 104 -0.56 -0.44 -9.24
CA THR A 104 -0.19 -1.86 -9.32
C THR A 104 0.89 -2.20 -8.29
N TRP A 105 1.89 -1.33 -8.11
CA TRP A 105 2.93 -1.50 -7.10
C TRP A 105 2.33 -1.63 -5.70
N HIS A 106 1.48 -0.69 -5.27
CA HIS A 106 0.84 -0.74 -3.96
C HIS A 106 -0.09 -1.93 -3.79
N ALA A 107 -0.88 -2.27 -4.80
CA ALA A 107 -1.75 -3.44 -4.75
C ALA A 107 -0.95 -4.72 -4.53
N CYS A 108 0.19 -4.88 -5.22
CA CYS A 108 1.04 -6.05 -5.11
C CYS A 108 1.92 -6.04 -3.84
N ALA A 109 2.75 -5.02 -3.67
CA ALA A 109 3.77 -4.94 -2.63
C ALA A 109 3.21 -4.53 -1.26
N SER A 110 2.23 -3.61 -1.24
CA SER A 110 1.67 -3.08 0.02
C SER A 110 0.48 -3.85 0.55
N VAL A 111 -0.31 -4.47 -0.33
CA VAL A 111 -1.54 -5.17 0.09
C VAL A 111 -1.40 -6.68 -0.07
N TRP A 112 -1.27 -7.17 -1.30
CA TRP A 112 -1.21 -8.61 -1.57
C TRP A 112 -0.10 -9.30 -0.80
N PHE A 113 1.14 -8.90 -0.99
CA PHE A 113 2.28 -9.59 -0.41
C PHE A 113 2.18 -9.74 1.12
N PRO A 114 2.00 -8.67 1.92
CA PRO A 114 1.91 -8.81 3.37
C PRO A 114 0.68 -9.62 3.83
N ILE A 115 -0.46 -9.49 3.16
CA ILE A 115 -1.66 -10.26 3.52
C ILE A 115 -1.48 -11.75 3.21
N LEU A 116 -1.00 -12.08 2.00
CA LEU A 116 -0.78 -13.46 1.58
C LEU A 116 0.31 -14.12 2.40
N LEU A 117 1.40 -13.41 2.68
CA LEU A 117 2.44 -13.89 3.59
C LEU A 117 1.87 -14.15 4.99
N THR A 118 1.04 -13.24 5.52
CA THR A 118 0.41 -13.46 6.83
C THR A 118 -0.53 -14.67 6.81
N HIS A 119 -1.32 -14.85 5.74
CA HIS A 119 -2.19 -16.03 5.59
C HIS A 119 -1.40 -17.33 5.45
N HIS A 120 -0.23 -17.29 4.83
CA HIS A 120 0.66 -18.45 4.71
C HIS A 120 1.31 -18.80 6.05
N LEU A 121 1.77 -17.81 6.81
CA LEU A 121 2.38 -18.00 8.13
C LEU A 121 1.36 -18.42 9.19
N PHE A 122 0.11 -17.97 9.05
CA PHE A 122 -0.97 -18.20 10.03
C PHE A 122 -2.27 -18.67 9.35
N PRO A 123 -2.28 -19.86 8.72
CA PRO A 123 -3.41 -20.33 7.93
C PRO A 123 -4.71 -20.48 8.72
N GLN A 124 -4.61 -20.82 10.01
CA GLN A 124 -5.74 -20.95 10.93
C GLN A 124 -6.54 -19.65 11.13
N PHE A 125 -5.91 -18.48 10.90
CA PHE A 125 -6.54 -17.18 11.09
C PHE A 125 -6.86 -16.47 9.76
N ARG A 126 -6.70 -17.14 8.62
CA ARG A 126 -6.83 -16.50 7.29
C ARG A 126 -8.24 -15.99 7.01
N ALA A 127 -9.26 -16.69 7.48
CA ALA A 127 -10.66 -16.40 7.20
C ALA A 127 -11.40 -15.79 8.40
N THR A 128 -10.70 -15.55 9.52
CA THR A 128 -11.27 -14.94 10.71
C THR A 128 -11.06 -13.43 10.67
N PRO A 129 -12.11 -12.60 10.88
CA PRO A 129 -11.94 -11.18 11.15
C PRO A 129 -11.07 -10.98 12.39
N TRP A 130 -10.15 -10.03 12.35
CA TRP A 130 -9.29 -9.70 13.50
C TRP A 130 -9.84 -8.50 14.28
N LEU A 131 -10.63 -7.65 13.63
CA LEU A 131 -11.34 -6.56 14.28
C LEU A 131 -12.76 -7.02 14.60
N ARG A 132 -13.20 -6.76 15.84
CA ARG A 132 -14.57 -7.01 16.30
C ARG A 132 -15.48 -5.86 15.88
#